data_AF-A0AAI9K297-F1
#
_entry.id   AF-A0AAI9K297-F1
#
_cell.length_a   1.000
_cell.length_b   1.000
_cell.length_c   1.000
_cell.angle_alpha   90.00
_cell.angle_beta   90.00
_cell.angle_gamma   90.00
#
_symmetry.space_group_name_H-M   'P 1'
#
loop_
_entity.id
_entity.type
_entity.pdbx_description
1 polymer ?
#
loop_
_entity_poly.entity_id
_entity_poly.type
_entity_poly.pdbx_seq_one_letter_code
_entity_poly.pdbx_strand_id
1 'polypeptide(L)'
;MNNNYKFFQNRDCEFFPCHKVKDEDKFNCLFCYCPLYFDESCIGSPEYIVNGRGQKIKDCSSCLVVHRPEMYDKVIAHLQRQEEILHVDLRKLRQQIKDRLVQITHINDMEPDMRVEHQREAEIVLDRIMTKKASETSVDCQVSVLLQPFAVECVHEGYFEFGRKRIKCNVLEQLDLSSVENGYLYAFHAPEIDIESAGSVLEQYYMEAFQVACMDVIRGWIQGYLERKNSVYEKKYCSPSFGPGYYGMGMDAVPELLGLMDASQVGVSWNGERMSPKMSLVGTYLIAGEDVFEVDSDCRDCIGHSGGCEFCIKY
;
A
#
# COMPACT_ATOMS: atom_id res chain seq x y z
N MET A 1 -27.09 -10.83 29.87
CA MET A 1 -27.20 -11.23 28.45
C MET A 1 -27.17 -12.75 28.37
N ASN A 2 -27.82 -13.37 27.38
CA ASN A 2 -27.77 -14.83 27.21
C ASN A 2 -26.57 -15.23 26.36
N ASN A 3 -25.93 -16.36 26.71
CA ASN A 3 -24.83 -16.93 25.93
C ASN A 3 -25.27 -17.24 24.48
N ASN A 4 -24.45 -16.84 23.52
CA ASN A 4 -24.65 -17.03 22.09
C ASN A 4 -23.30 -16.89 21.34
N TYR A 5 -23.32 -16.94 20.00
CA TYR A 5 -22.11 -16.88 19.18
C TYR A 5 -21.30 -15.57 19.29
N LYS A 6 -21.95 -14.44 19.65
CA LYS A 6 -21.31 -13.12 19.84
C LYS A 6 -21.00 -12.77 21.29
N PHE A 7 -21.60 -13.48 22.25
CA PHE A 7 -21.44 -13.20 23.67
C PHE A 7 -21.42 -14.48 24.49
N PHE A 8 -20.39 -14.68 25.29
CA PHE A 8 -20.31 -15.77 26.26
C PHE A 8 -19.76 -15.23 27.57
N GLN A 9 -20.32 -15.67 28.69
CA GLN A 9 -19.81 -15.30 30.01
C GLN A 9 -19.69 -16.54 30.90
N ASN A 10 -18.49 -16.77 31.44
CA ASN A 10 -18.22 -17.85 32.37
C ASN A 10 -17.90 -17.29 33.76
N ARG A 11 -18.95 -17.04 34.57
CA ARG A 11 -18.80 -16.54 35.95
C ARG A 11 -18.17 -17.57 36.91
N ASP A 12 -18.18 -18.85 36.55
CA ASP A 12 -17.57 -19.93 37.35
C ASP A 12 -16.06 -20.07 37.11
N CYS A 13 -15.50 -19.31 36.16
CA CYS A 13 -14.07 -19.29 35.89
C CYS A 13 -13.30 -18.64 37.05
N GLU A 14 -12.22 -19.30 37.51
CA GLU A 14 -11.35 -18.78 38.58
C GLU A 14 -10.68 -17.44 38.23
N PHE A 15 -10.60 -17.11 36.94
CA PHE A 15 -10.06 -15.86 36.44
C PHE A 15 -11.14 -14.83 36.10
N PHE A 16 -12.43 -15.03 36.42
CA PHE A 16 -13.47 -14.06 36.07
C PHE A 16 -13.61 -12.94 37.12
N PRO A 17 -13.70 -11.66 36.69
CA PRO A 17 -13.34 -11.16 35.37
C PRO A 17 -11.81 -11.11 35.23
N CYS A 18 -11.26 -11.47 34.06
CA CYS A 18 -9.80 -11.52 33.90
C CYS A 18 -9.17 -10.13 33.83
N HIS A 19 -10.01 -9.10 33.64
CA HIS A 19 -9.64 -7.70 33.67
C HIS A 19 -10.57 -6.95 34.62
N LYS A 20 -10.05 -5.91 35.29
CA LYS A 20 -10.88 -5.06 36.14
C LYS A 20 -11.85 -4.26 35.28
N VAL A 21 -13.15 -4.46 35.49
CA VAL A 21 -14.22 -3.76 34.76
C VAL A 21 -15.25 -3.14 35.71
N LYS A 22 -15.97 -2.11 35.22
CA LYS A 22 -17.03 -1.44 36.00
C LYS A 22 -18.35 -2.24 36.02
N ASP A 23 -18.59 -3.02 34.99
CA ASP A 23 -19.86 -3.72 34.75
C ASP A 23 -19.56 -5.14 34.28
N GLU A 24 -19.59 -6.09 35.22
CA GLU A 24 -19.33 -7.50 34.94
C GLU A 24 -20.40 -8.14 34.05
N ASP A 25 -21.65 -7.67 34.06
CA ASP A 25 -22.73 -8.26 33.28
C ASP A 25 -22.54 -8.11 31.76
N LYS A 26 -21.67 -7.17 31.36
CA LYS A 26 -21.26 -6.95 29.98
C LYS A 26 -19.93 -7.62 29.62
N PHE A 27 -19.26 -8.27 30.57
CA PHE A 27 -17.95 -8.87 30.32
C PHE A 27 -18.05 -10.12 29.45
N ASN A 28 -17.43 -10.08 28.27
CA ASN A 28 -17.45 -11.17 27.30
C ASN A 28 -16.19 -12.05 27.41
N CYS A 29 -16.35 -13.33 27.68
CA CYS A 29 -15.31 -14.35 27.81
C CYS A 29 -14.93 -15.04 26.48
N LEU A 30 -15.61 -14.75 25.35
CA LEU A 30 -15.35 -15.44 24.07
C LEU A 30 -13.87 -15.41 23.64
N PHE A 31 -13.21 -14.28 23.87
CA PHE A 31 -11.81 -14.05 23.52
C PHE A 31 -10.96 -13.91 24.78
N CYS A 32 -11.14 -14.80 25.77
CA CYS A 32 -10.32 -14.82 27.00
C CYS A 32 -8.81 -14.85 26.69
N TYR A 33 -8.40 -15.49 25.59
CA TYR A 33 -7.12 -15.19 24.96
C TYR A 33 -7.36 -14.21 23.81
N CYS A 34 -6.67 -13.07 23.84
CA CYS A 34 -6.83 -12.05 22.80
C CYS A 34 -6.28 -12.57 21.47
N PRO A 35 -7.12 -12.81 20.45
CA PRO A 35 -6.64 -13.30 19.15
C PRO A 35 -5.79 -12.25 18.42
N LEU A 36 -5.84 -10.99 18.85
CA LEU A 36 -5.06 -9.88 18.29
C LEU A 36 -3.71 -9.66 19.01
N TYR A 37 -3.27 -10.59 19.85
CA TYR A 37 -2.05 -10.39 20.65
C TYR A 37 -0.81 -10.15 19.79
N PHE A 38 -0.61 -10.96 18.74
CA PHE A 38 0.54 -10.83 17.84
C PHE A 38 0.30 -9.88 16.65
N ASP A 39 -0.89 -9.28 16.57
CA ASP A 39 -1.23 -8.37 15.50
C ASP A 39 -0.64 -6.97 15.77
N GLU A 40 0.17 -6.49 14.82
CA GLU A 40 0.76 -5.15 14.85
C GLU A 40 -0.28 -4.05 14.61
N SER A 41 -1.33 -4.35 13.85
CA SER A 41 -2.46 -3.45 13.52
C SER A 41 -3.63 -3.55 14.50
N CYS A 42 -3.40 -4.12 15.68
CA CYS A 42 -4.42 -4.41 16.68
C CYS A 42 -5.30 -3.19 17.03
N ILE A 43 -6.62 -3.34 16.85
CA ILE A 43 -7.65 -2.33 17.17
C ILE A 43 -7.90 -2.10 18.67
N GLY A 44 -7.09 -2.72 19.53
CA GLY A 44 -7.14 -2.55 20.97
C GLY A 44 -6.33 -1.36 21.46
N SER A 45 -6.27 -1.20 22.78
CA SER A 45 -5.42 -0.23 23.45
C SER A 45 -4.41 -0.95 24.37
N PRO A 46 -3.46 -1.73 23.81
CA PRO A 46 -2.43 -2.39 24.60
C PRO A 46 -1.40 -1.37 25.10
N GLU A 47 -0.81 -1.66 26.26
CA GLU A 47 0.43 -1.01 26.68
C GLU A 47 1.63 -1.83 26.17
N TYR A 48 2.81 -1.22 26.15
CA TYR A 48 4.04 -1.91 25.75
C TYR A 48 5.10 -1.77 26.82
N ILE A 49 5.63 -2.90 27.24
CA ILE A 49 6.71 -2.98 28.22
C ILE A 49 7.97 -3.52 27.57
N VAL A 50 9.14 -3.16 28.10
CA VAL A 50 10.42 -3.71 27.66
C VAL A 50 10.88 -4.70 28.71
N ASN A 51 11.09 -5.96 28.33
CA ASN A 51 11.58 -6.97 29.28
C ASN A 51 13.08 -6.78 29.59
N GLY A 52 13.61 -7.54 30.55
CA GLY A 52 15.04 -7.47 30.93
C GLY A 52 16.02 -7.87 29.82
N ARG A 53 15.54 -8.39 28.68
CA ARG A 53 16.32 -8.69 27.47
C ARG A 53 16.18 -7.62 26.39
N GLY A 54 15.49 -6.51 26.66
CA GLY A 54 15.27 -5.42 25.71
C GLY A 54 14.16 -5.67 24.68
N GLN A 55 13.38 -6.75 24.81
CA GLN A 55 12.30 -7.05 23.87
C GLN A 55 11.03 -6.27 24.23
N LYS A 56 10.39 -5.67 23.21
CA LYS A 56 9.10 -5.01 23.35
C LYS A 56 8.00 -6.07 23.45
N ILE A 57 7.33 -6.14 24.60
CA ILE A 57 6.23 -7.06 24.88
C ILE A 57 4.95 -6.25 24.95
N LYS A 58 3.89 -6.79 24.33
CA LYS A 58 2.54 -6.24 24.40
C LYS A 58 1.90 -6.64 25.72
N ASP A 59 1.52 -5.67 26.53
CA ASP A 59 0.77 -5.86 27.77
C ASP A 59 -0.69 -5.49 27.53
N CYS A 60 -1.57 -6.49 27.53
CA CYS A 60 -2.99 -6.32 27.30
C CYS A 60 -3.81 -6.22 28.59
N SER A 61 -3.18 -6.20 29.78
CA SER A 61 -3.87 -6.28 31.08
C SER A 61 -4.84 -5.12 31.35
N SER A 62 -4.70 -4.00 30.64
CA SER A 62 -5.60 -2.83 30.70
C SER A 62 -6.57 -2.75 29.51
N CYS A 63 -6.46 -3.66 28.54
CA CYS A 63 -7.22 -3.62 27.28
C CYS A 63 -8.52 -4.42 27.39
N LEU A 64 -9.65 -3.79 27.11
CA LEU A 64 -10.98 -4.42 27.18
C LEU A 64 -11.61 -4.68 25.81
N VAL A 65 -10.87 -4.46 24.72
CA VAL A 65 -11.45 -4.44 23.37
C VAL A 65 -12.20 -5.73 23.04
N VAL A 66 -11.64 -6.89 23.41
CA VAL A 66 -12.21 -8.19 23.12
C VAL A 66 -13.27 -8.63 24.14
N HIS A 67 -13.39 -7.90 25.26
CA HIS A 67 -14.35 -8.17 26.33
C HIS A 67 -15.64 -7.37 26.21
N ARG A 68 -15.71 -6.43 25.26
CA ARG A 68 -16.89 -5.62 24.97
C ARG A 68 -17.81 -6.37 23.98
N PRO A 69 -19.10 -6.59 24.30
CA PRO A 69 -20.03 -7.31 23.42
C PRO A 69 -20.14 -6.69 22.02
N GLU A 70 -20.12 -5.36 21.94
CA GLU A 70 -20.21 -4.58 20.70
C GLU A 70 -18.97 -4.71 19.79
N MET A 71 -17.87 -5.27 20.29
CA MET A 71 -16.63 -5.40 19.53
C MET A 71 -16.49 -6.75 18.82
N TYR A 72 -17.37 -7.72 19.08
CA TYR A 72 -17.27 -9.05 18.47
C TYR A 72 -17.17 -8.98 16.93
N ASP A 73 -18.12 -8.31 16.28
CA ASP A 73 -18.16 -8.22 14.81
C ASP A 73 -16.91 -7.51 14.26
N LYS A 74 -16.39 -6.51 14.99
CA LYS A 74 -15.17 -5.78 14.60
C LYS A 74 -13.91 -6.63 14.76
N VAL A 75 -13.82 -7.42 15.82
CA VAL A 75 -12.69 -8.35 16.03
C VAL A 75 -12.71 -9.45 14.98
N ILE A 76 -13.87 -10.02 14.67
CA ILE A 76 -14.00 -11.03 13.61
C ILE A 76 -13.63 -10.44 12.24
N ALA A 77 -14.15 -9.25 11.90
CA ALA A 77 -13.79 -8.59 10.64
C ALA A 77 -12.29 -8.31 10.55
N HIS A 78 -11.66 -7.89 11.65
CA HIS A 78 -10.21 -7.66 11.71
C HIS A 78 -9.40 -8.95 11.49
N LEU A 79 -9.81 -10.06 12.12
CA LEU A 79 -9.14 -11.36 11.96
C LEU A 79 -9.31 -11.97 10.57
N GLN A 80 -10.39 -11.62 9.87
CA GLN A 80 -10.64 -12.07 8.50
C GLN A 80 -9.93 -11.22 7.44
N ARG A 81 -9.31 -10.12 7.87
CA ARG A 81 -8.62 -9.20 6.97
C ARG A 81 -7.41 -9.89 6.34
N GLN A 82 -7.38 -9.90 5.01
CA GLN A 82 -6.19 -10.30 4.25
C GLN A 82 -5.38 -9.09 3.78
N GLU A 83 -5.97 -7.90 3.87
CA GLU A 83 -5.30 -6.64 3.56
C GLU A 83 -4.21 -6.31 4.57
N GLU A 84 -3.08 -5.82 4.07
CA GLU A 84 -1.93 -5.34 4.83
C GLU A 84 -1.68 -3.87 4.52
N ILE A 85 -1.41 -3.05 5.55
CA ILE A 85 -0.99 -1.66 5.36
C ILE A 85 0.50 -1.56 5.68
N LEU A 86 1.30 -1.18 4.68
CA LEU A 86 2.71 -0.90 4.83
C LEU A 86 2.93 0.60 5.02
N HIS A 87 3.84 0.96 5.91
CA HIS A 87 4.26 2.34 6.09
C HIS A 87 5.69 2.55 5.58
N VAL A 88 5.80 3.26 4.46
CA VAL A 88 7.07 3.54 3.77
C VAL A 88 7.60 4.90 4.18
N ASP A 89 8.76 4.93 4.84
CA ASP A 89 9.44 6.18 5.18
C ASP A 89 10.28 6.67 4.00
N LEU A 90 9.80 7.68 3.29
CA LEU A 90 10.45 8.24 2.10
C LEU A 90 11.87 8.76 2.36
N ARG A 91 12.19 9.13 3.60
CA ARG A 91 13.54 9.58 3.96
C ARG A 91 14.58 8.47 3.77
N LYS A 92 14.17 7.21 3.94
CA LYS A 92 15.03 6.04 3.67
C LYS A 92 15.25 5.80 2.17
N LEU A 93 14.42 6.40 1.32
CA LEU A 93 14.45 6.26 -0.14
C LEU A 93 14.92 7.54 -0.83
N ARG A 94 15.45 8.52 -0.08
CA ARG A 94 15.84 9.84 -0.59
C ARG A 94 16.70 9.78 -1.85
N GLN A 95 17.75 8.97 -1.85
CA GLN A 95 18.66 8.89 -2.99
C GLN A 95 17.96 8.32 -4.23
N GLN A 96 17.16 7.26 -4.07
CA GLN A 96 16.39 6.67 -5.17
C GLN A 96 15.38 7.66 -5.75
N ILE A 97 14.72 8.46 -4.89
CA ILE A 97 13.79 9.51 -5.32
C ILE A 97 14.54 10.61 -6.07
N LYS A 98 15.71 11.03 -5.60
CA LYS A 98 16.56 11.99 -6.31
C LYS A 98 17.01 11.48 -7.68
N ASP A 99 17.46 10.23 -7.75
CA ASP A 99 17.91 9.63 -9.01
C ASP A 99 16.75 9.54 -10.01
N ARG A 100 15.56 9.10 -9.55
CA ARG A 100 14.35 9.07 -10.39
C ARG A 100 13.91 10.46 -10.81
N LEU A 101 13.99 11.45 -9.92
CA LEU A 101 13.67 12.85 -10.22
C LEU A 101 14.56 13.38 -11.34
N VAL A 102 15.87 13.15 -11.28
CA VAL A 102 16.82 13.54 -12.34
C VAL A 102 16.48 12.85 -13.67
N GLN A 103 16.09 11.57 -13.62
CA GLN A 103 15.71 10.81 -14.80
C GLN A 103 14.46 11.38 -15.49
N ILE A 104 13.36 11.58 -14.76
CA ILE A 104 12.08 12.00 -15.36
C ILE A 104 12.06 13.48 -15.78
N THR A 105 12.96 14.29 -15.24
CA THR A 105 13.07 15.72 -15.57
C THR A 105 14.11 16.02 -16.63
N HIS A 106 14.86 15.01 -17.11
CA HIS A 106 15.87 15.16 -18.15
C HIS A 106 16.92 16.24 -17.86
N ILE A 107 17.22 16.50 -16.58
CA ILE A 107 18.19 17.53 -16.15
C ILE A 107 19.55 17.33 -16.80
N ASN A 108 19.95 16.07 -16.98
CA ASN A 108 21.25 15.74 -17.58
C ASN A 108 21.35 16.15 -19.05
N ASP A 109 20.21 16.27 -19.75
CA ASP A 109 20.15 16.63 -21.17
C ASP A 109 20.15 18.16 -21.39
N MET A 110 20.10 18.95 -20.31
CA MET A 110 20.08 20.42 -20.36
C MET A 110 21.47 21.04 -20.59
N GLU A 111 21.48 22.27 -21.12
CA GLU A 111 22.68 23.12 -21.20
C GLU A 111 23.33 23.33 -19.82
N PRO A 112 24.66 23.52 -19.72
CA PRO A 112 25.37 23.54 -18.45
C PRO A 112 24.82 24.52 -17.40
N ASP A 113 24.50 25.75 -17.80
CA ASP A 113 24.02 26.78 -16.87
C ASP A 113 22.61 26.45 -16.34
N MET A 114 21.71 25.99 -17.24
CA MET A 114 20.36 25.55 -16.85
C MET A 114 20.43 24.31 -15.97
N ARG A 115 21.31 23.35 -16.29
CA ARG A 115 21.49 22.13 -15.50
C ARG A 115 21.82 22.45 -14.04
N VAL A 116 22.71 23.41 -13.79
CA VAL A 116 23.11 23.80 -12.42
C VAL A 116 21.92 24.42 -11.66
N GLU A 117 21.16 25.30 -12.30
CA GLU A 117 19.96 25.90 -11.71
C GLU A 117 18.91 24.84 -11.35
N HIS A 118 18.59 23.96 -12.30
CA HIS A 118 17.62 22.89 -12.14
C HIS A 118 18.04 21.85 -11.09
N GLN A 119 19.32 21.47 -11.04
CA GLN A 119 19.85 20.58 -9.99
C GLN A 119 19.73 21.21 -8.60
N ARG A 120 20.00 22.51 -8.49
CA ARG A 120 19.87 23.24 -7.23
C ARG A 120 18.41 23.28 -6.77
N GLU A 121 17.49 23.58 -7.67
CA GLU A 121 16.07 23.65 -7.33
C GLU A 121 15.50 22.29 -6.91
N ALA A 122 15.85 21.23 -7.64
CA ALA A 122 15.49 19.86 -7.28
C ALA A 122 15.97 19.47 -5.87
N GLU A 123 17.19 19.85 -5.49
CA GLU A 123 17.73 19.58 -4.15
C GLU A 123 17.00 20.39 -3.07
N ILE A 124 16.69 21.67 -3.35
CA ILE A 124 15.91 22.53 -2.43
C ILE A 124 14.54 21.92 -2.15
N VAL A 125 13.83 21.46 -3.18
CA VAL A 125 12.52 20.81 -3.03
C VAL A 125 12.64 19.52 -2.22
N LEU A 126 13.62 18.66 -2.52
CA LEU A 126 13.89 17.44 -1.77
C LEU A 126 14.14 17.72 -0.28
N ASP A 127 14.98 18.71 0.03
CA ASP A 127 15.25 19.12 1.41
C ASP A 127 14.03 19.71 2.09
N ARG A 128 13.30 20.60 1.42
CA ARG A 128 12.10 21.24 1.94
C ARG A 128 11.06 20.20 2.36
N ILE A 129 10.86 19.17 1.55
CA ILE A 129 9.86 18.13 1.81
C ILE A 129 10.37 17.10 2.83
N MET A 130 11.61 16.62 2.69
CA MET A 130 12.10 15.47 3.46
C MET A 130 12.76 15.81 4.81
N THR A 131 13.05 17.08 5.09
CA THR A 131 13.62 17.47 6.40
C THR A 131 12.53 17.74 7.42
N LYS A 132 12.65 17.12 8.60
CA LYS A 132 11.80 17.44 9.77
C LYS A 132 12.06 18.90 10.17
N LYS A 133 11.13 19.80 9.90
CA LYS A 133 11.03 21.05 10.69
C LYS A 133 9.96 20.87 11.76
N ALA A 134 10.30 21.23 12.99
CA ALA A 134 9.44 21.19 14.17
C ALA A 134 8.33 22.27 14.15
N SER A 135 7.91 22.74 12.97
CA SER A 135 6.83 23.72 12.77
C SER A 135 5.59 23.03 12.20
N GLU A 136 4.42 23.59 12.51
CA GLU A 136 3.06 23.03 12.37
C GLU A 136 2.58 22.67 10.94
N THR A 137 3.46 22.69 9.94
CA THR A 137 3.18 22.35 8.54
C THR A 137 4.26 21.43 7.95
N SER A 138 4.64 20.36 8.67
CA SER A 138 5.57 19.34 8.14
C SER A 138 4.81 18.35 7.25
N VAL A 139 5.27 18.17 6.01
CA VAL A 139 4.78 17.10 5.12
C VAL A 139 5.06 15.74 5.75
N ASP A 140 4.04 14.91 5.88
CA ASP A 140 4.25 13.53 6.34
C ASP A 140 5.00 12.75 5.27
N CYS A 141 6.26 12.42 5.56
CA CYS A 141 7.11 11.62 4.69
C CYS A 141 6.86 10.11 4.86
N GLN A 142 5.85 9.72 5.63
CA GLN A 142 5.39 8.35 5.74
C GLN A 142 4.23 8.12 4.77
N VAL A 143 4.45 7.27 3.76
CA VAL A 143 3.41 6.87 2.82
C VAL A 143 2.80 5.56 3.28
N SER A 144 1.46 5.52 3.36
CA SER A 144 0.73 4.30 3.67
C SER A 144 0.32 3.59 2.38
N VAL A 145 0.68 2.32 2.25
CA VAL A 145 0.38 1.46 1.09
C VAL A 145 -0.55 0.35 1.53
N LEU A 146 -1.73 0.28 0.91
CA LEU A 146 -2.64 -0.84 1.08
C LEU A 146 -2.26 -1.95 0.11
N LEU A 147 -2.15 -3.18 0.61
CA LEU A 147 -1.95 -4.39 -0.19
C LEU A 147 -3.09 -5.37 0.11
N GLN A 148 -3.67 -5.98 -0.91
CA GLN A 148 -4.68 -7.03 -0.76
C GLN A 148 -4.30 -8.22 -1.63
N PRO A 149 -4.00 -9.40 -1.06
CA PRO A 149 -3.73 -10.58 -1.86
C PRO A 149 -5.00 -11.03 -2.61
N PHE A 150 -4.80 -11.63 -3.78
CA PHE A 150 -5.82 -12.33 -4.54
C PHE A 150 -5.25 -13.62 -5.11
N ALA A 151 -6.15 -14.57 -5.36
CA ALA A 151 -5.77 -15.91 -5.79
C ALA A 151 -5.50 -15.97 -7.30
N VAL A 152 -4.68 -16.93 -7.75
CA VAL A 152 -4.30 -17.09 -9.17
C VAL A 152 -5.51 -17.26 -10.10
N GLU A 153 -6.63 -17.77 -9.59
CA GLU A 153 -7.88 -17.94 -10.33
C GLU A 153 -8.46 -16.62 -10.85
N CYS A 154 -8.01 -15.48 -10.32
CA CYS A 154 -8.35 -14.15 -10.82
C CYS A 154 -7.51 -13.71 -12.03
N VAL A 155 -6.48 -14.47 -12.42
CA VAL A 155 -5.55 -14.14 -13.50
C VAL A 155 -5.87 -14.96 -14.74
N HIS A 156 -6.17 -14.29 -15.84
CA HIS A 156 -6.45 -14.92 -17.12
C HIS A 156 -5.64 -14.27 -18.24
N GLU A 157 -5.57 -14.96 -19.37
CA GLU A 157 -4.98 -14.43 -20.58
C GLU A 157 -5.69 -13.13 -20.99
N GLY A 158 -4.96 -12.02 -20.97
CA GLY A 158 -5.42 -10.68 -21.33
C GLY A 158 -6.32 -9.93 -20.34
N TYR A 159 -6.71 -10.52 -19.20
CA TYR A 159 -7.56 -9.84 -18.21
C TYR A 159 -7.47 -10.43 -16.79
N PHE A 160 -7.87 -9.63 -15.80
CA PHE A 160 -8.17 -10.09 -14.45
C PHE A 160 -9.68 -10.26 -14.26
N GLU A 161 -10.10 -11.29 -13.52
CA GLU A 161 -11.51 -11.51 -13.15
C GLU A 161 -11.67 -11.50 -11.63
N PHE A 162 -12.41 -10.50 -11.14
CA PHE A 162 -12.75 -10.38 -9.73
C PHE A 162 -14.26 -10.51 -9.56
N GLY A 163 -14.72 -11.70 -9.16
CA GLY A 163 -16.13 -12.02 -9.04
C GLY A 163 -16.82 -12.04 -10.41
N ARG A 164 -17.54 -10.97 -10.77
CA ARG A 164 -18.20 -10.81 -12.09
C ARG A 164 -17.62 -9.66 -12.91
N LYS A 165 -16.57 -9.01 -12.42
CA LYS A 165 -15.92 -7.89 -13.10
C LYS A 165 -14.69 -8.39 -13.84
N ARG A 166 -14.55 -7.95 -15.09
CA ARG A 166 -13.39 -8.26 -15.93
C ARG A 166 -12.63 -6.98 -16.20
N ILE A 167 -11.37 -6.96 -15.80
CA ILE A 167 -10.47 -5.81 -15.97
C ILE A 167 -9.43 -6.20 -17.02
N LYS A 168 -9.50 -5.57 -18.20
CA LYS A 168 -8.58 -5.84 -19.31
C LYS A 168 -7.14 -5.45 -18.91
N CYS A 169 -6.18 -6.31 -19.26
CA CYS A 169 -4.76 -6.12 -19.03
C CYS A 169 -3.99 -6.93 -20.08
N ASN A 170 -3.78 -6.35 -21.27
CA ASN A 170 -3.31 -7.11 -22.44
C ASN A 170 -1.92 -7.72 -22.26
N VAL A 171 -1.06 -7.16 -21.40
CA VAL A 171 0.27 -7.73 -21.15
C VAL A 171 0.18 -9.19 -20.68
N LEU A 172 -0.92 -9.59 -20.03
CA LEU A 172 -1.11 -10.96 -19.56
C LEU A 172 -1.19 -11.99 -20.70
N GLU A 173 -1.47 -11.57 -21.94
CA GLU A 173 -1.41 -12.45 -23.12
C GLU A 173 0.03 -12.85 -23.48
N GLN A 174 1.03 -12.11 -23.00
CA GLN A 174 2.45 -12.33 -23.29
C GLN A 174 3.19 -13.07 -22.17
N LEU A 175 2.54 -13.28 -21.02
CA LEU A 175 3.16 -13.91 -19.85
C LEU A 175 2.85 -15.40 -19.83
N ASP A 176 3.82 -16.20 -19.41
CA ASP A 176 3.54 -17.59 -19.03
C ASP A 176 2.86 -17.61 -17.65
N LEU A 177 1.52 -17.66 -17.68
CA LEU A 177 0.69 -17.68 -16.47
C LEU A 177 0.77 -19.01 -15.70
N SER A 178 1.39 -20.06 -16.25
CA SER A 178 1.44 -21.38 -15.60
C SER A 178 2.28 -21.40 -14.33
N SER A 179 3.24 -20.48 -14.21
CA SER A 179 4.10 -20.32 -13.04
C SER A 179 3.58 -19.30 -12.01
N VAL A 180 2.49 -18.57 -12.32
CA VAL A 180 1.90 -17.58 -11.43
C VAL A 180 1.19 -18.29 -10.28
N GLU A 181 1.46 -17.86 -9.04
CA GLU A 181 0.94 -18.51 -7.83
C GLU A 181 -0.15 -17.67 -7.15
N ASN A 182 -0.03 -16.35 -7.21
CA ASN A 182 -1.01 -15.39 -6.66
C ASN A 182 -0.72 -13.98 -7.18
N GLY A 183 -1.51 -13.01 -6.73
CA GLY A 183 -1.20 -11.60 -6.92
C GLY A 183 -1.63 -10.72 -5.75
N TYR A 184 -1.33 -9.44 -5.87
CA TYR A 184 -1.68 -8.41 -4.89
C TYR A 184 -2.27 -7.22 -5.60
N LEU A 185 -3.45 -6.78 -5.19
CA LEU A 185 -3.92 -5.44 -5.46
C LEU A 185 -3.17 -4.46 -4.53
N TYR A 186 -2.93 -3.25 -5.00
CA TYR A 186 -2.36 -2.19 -4.17
C TYR A 186 -3.02 -0.84 -4.40
N ALA A 187 -3.00 0.02 -3.38
CA ALA A 187 -3.31 1.45 -3.51
C ALA A 187 -2.47 2.29 -2.55
N PHE A 188 -2.05 3.48 -3.00
CA PHE A 188 -1.40 4.50 -2.17
C PHE A 188 -1.43 5.86 -2.85
N HIS A 189 -1.01 6.92 -2.15
CA HIS A 189 -0.80 8.23 -2.73
C HIS A 189 0.58 8.81 -2.35
N ALA A 190 1.11 9.69 -3.20
CA ALA A 190 2.27 10.50 -2.87
C ALA A 190 1.94 11.43 -1.69
N PRO A 191 2.94 11.92 -0.94
CA PRO A 191 2.70 12.92 0.10
C PRO A 191 1.90 14.12 -0.45
N GLU A 192 0.92 14.58 0.33
CA GLU A 192 0.18 15.79 0.00
C GLU A 192 1.09 16.99 0.27
N ILE A 193 1.39 17.71 -0.80
CA ILE A 193 2.29 18.87 -0.78
C ILE A 193 1.47 20.08 -1.20
N ASP A 194 1.59 21.17 -0.45
CA ASP A 194 0.99 22.45 -0.80
C ASP A 194 1.77 23.10 -1.95
N ILE A 195 1.42 22.74 -3.18
CA ILE A 195 2.02 23.26 -4.42
C ILE A 195 1.76 24.77 -4.58
N GLU A 196 0.65 25.29 -4.03
CA GLU A 196 0.32 26.72 -4.12
C GLU A 196 1.28 27.60 -3.31
N SER A 197 1.97 27.03 -2.33
CA SER A 197 3.03 27.68 -1.56
C SER A 197 4.38 27.79 -2.29
N ALA A 198 4.48 27.36 -3.55
CA ALA A 198 5.69 27.51 -4.35
C ALA A 198 6.01 28.98 -4.64
N GLY A 199 7.26 29.38 -4.45
CA GLY A 199 7.75 30.74 -4.72
C GLY A 199 8.05 30.97 -6.20
N SER A 200 8.10 29.93 -7.03
CA SER A 200 8.35 30.02 -8.46
C SER A 200 7.68 28.89 -9.25
N VAL A 201 7.54 29.08 -10.57
CA VAL A 201 7.05 28.04 -11.50
C VAL A 201 8.00 26.84 -11.53
N LEU A 202 9.31 27.09 -11.40
CA LEU A 202 10.32 26.04 -11.38
C LEU A 202 10.21 25.17 -10.11
N GLU A 203 10.00 25.81 -8.96
CA GLU A 203 9.76 25.10 -7.70
C GLU A 203 8.49 24.25 -7.78
N GLN A 204 7.40 24.82 -8.29
CA GLN A 204 6.14 24.09 -8.52
C GLN A 204 6.35 22.85 -9.40
N TYR A 205 7.07 23.00 -10.51
CA TYR A 205 7.41 21.88 -11.40
C TYR A 205 8.16 20.77 -10.66
N TYR A 206 9.16 21.11 -9.84
CA TYR A 206 9.92 20.12 -9.07
C TYR A 206 9.12 19.49 -7.93
N MET A 207 8.18 20.21 -7.33
CA MET A 207 7.26 19.66 -6.33
C MET A 207 6.32 18.61 -6.94
N GLU A 208 5.78 18.86 -8.13
CA GLU A 208 4.97 17.88 -8.87
C GLU A 208 5.82 16.69 -9.33
N ALA A 209 7.00 16.94 -9.90
CA ALA A 209 7.92 15.90 -10.34
C ALA A 209 8.39 15.02 -9.17
N PHE A 210 8.58 15.61 -7.98
CA PHE A 210 8.87 14.85 -6.76
C PHE A 210 7.76 13.84 -6.43
N GLN A 211 6.48 14.24 -6.50
CA GLN A 211 5.37 13.32 -6.23
C GLN A 211 5.36 12.15 -7.22
N VAL A 212 5.62 12.40 -8.50
CA VAL A 212 5.75 11.35 -9.53
C VAL A 212 6.93 10.43 -9.21
N ALA A 213 8.11 10.98 -8.94
CA ALA A 213 9.30 10.21 -8.60
C ALA A 213 9.10 9.34 -7.34
N CYS A 214 8.40 9.85 -6.33
CA CYS A 214 8.07 9.10 -5.13
C CYS A 214 7.18 7.90 -5.43
N MET A 215 6.14 8.09 -6.23
CA MET A 215 5.25 7.01 -6.62
C MET A 215 5.98 5.90 -7.39
N ASP A 216 6.84 6.27 -8.33
CA ASP A 216 7.66 5.31 -9.09
C ASP A 216 8.61 4.52 -8.18
N VAL A 217 9.30 5.20 -7.26
CA VAL A 217 10.23 4.55 -6.32
C VAL A 217 9.47 3.64 -5.35
N ILE A 218 8.30 4.06 -4.86
CA ILE A 218 7.46 3.21 -3.98
C ILE A 218 6.96 1.97 -4.72
N ARG A 219 6.57 2.07 -6.00
CA ARG A 219 6.20 0.89 -6.80
C ARG A 219 7.33 -0.13 -6.88
N GLY A 220 8.57 0.33 -7.12
CA GLY A 220 9.75 -0.54 -7.11
C GLY A 220 10.04 -1.12 -5.72
N TRP A 221 9.85 -0.32 -4.66
CA TRP A 221 10.01 -0.78 -3.29
C TRP A 221 8.99 -1.86 -2.91
N ILE A 222 7.71 -1.71 -3.30
CA ILE A 222 6.64 -2.69 -3.09
C ILE A 222 6.97 -3.99 -3.81
N GLN A 223 7.42 -3.92 -5.07
CA GLN A 223 7.82 -5.09 -5.84
C GLN A 223 8.87 -5.92 -5.08
N GLY A 224 9.95 -5.26 -4.64
CA GLY A 224 11.00 -5.94 -3.85
C GLY A 224 10.52 -6.41 -2.47
N TYR A 225 9.58 -5.71 -1.84
CA TYR A 225 8.94 -6.18 -0.59
C TYR A 225 8.17 -7.48 -0.81
N LEU A 226 7.29 -7.51 -1.81
CA LEU A 226 6.45 -8.66 -2.14
C LEU A 226 7.29 -9.86 -2.58
N GLU A 227 8.36 -9.63 -3.35
CA GLU A 227 9.30 -10.68 -3.73
C GLU A 227 9.95 -11.33 -2.50
N ARG A 228 10.49 -10.53 -1.57
CA ARG A 228 11.09 -11.05 -0.32
C ARG A 228 10.05 -11.75 0.55
N LYS A 229 8.84 -11.20 0.66
CA LYS A 229 7.75 -11.75 1.48
C LYS A 229 7.34 -13.13 0.99
N ASN A 230 7.30 -13.34 -0.32
CA ASN A 230 6.91 -14.63 -0.91
C ASN A 230 8.10 -15.59 -1.06
N SER A 231 9.34 -15.11 -0.91
CA SER A 231 10.55 -15.91 -1.07
C SER A 231 11.10 -16.54 0.23
N VAL A 232 10.27 -16.75 1.25
CA VAL A 232 10.74 -17.23 2.58
C VAL A 232 11.30 -18.64 2.52
N TYR A 233 10.67 -19.54 1.76
CA TYR A 233 11.05 -20.96 1.66
C TYR A 233 11.70 -21.29 0.32
N GLU A 234 11.17 -20.72 -0.76
CA GLU A 234 11.62 -20.92 -2.13
C GLU A 234 11.70 -19.57 -2.81
N LYS A 235 12.66 -19.35 -3.71
CA LYS A 235 12.75 -18.10 -4.46
C LYS A 235 11.48 -17.93 -5.30
N LYS A 236 10.84 -16.77 -5.19
CA LYS A 236 9.74 -16.31 -6.04
C LYS A 236 10.15 -15.02 -6.73
N TYR A 237 9.44 -14.66 -7.79
CA TYR A 237 9.63 -13.45 -8.55
C TYR A 237 8.38 -12.59 -8.47
N CYS A 238 8.56 -11.28 -8.40
CA CYS A 238 7.45 -10.32 -8.38
C CYS A 238 7.44 -9.52 -9.69
N SER A 239 6.28 -9.46 -10.34
CA SER A 239 6.10 -8.69 -11.57
C SER A 239 6.37 -7.21 -11.36
N PRO A 240 6.62 -6.41 -12.42
CA PRO A 240 6.37 -4.97 -12.31
C PRO A 240 4.91 -4.74 -11.95
N SER A 241 4.58 -3.54 -11.45
CA SER A 241 3.17 -3.24 -11.21
C SER A 241 2.46 -3.14 -12.55
N PHE A 242 1.25 -3.70 -12.63
CA PHE A 242 0.31 -3.54 -13.74
C PHE A 242 -0.84 -2.66 -13.26
N GLY A 243 -1.31 -1.72 -14.05
CA GLY A 243 -2.34 -0.79 -13.57
C GLY A 243 -2.89 0.15 -14.63
N PRO A 244 -3.93 0.92 -14.29
CA PRO A 244 -4.63 1.76 -15.24
C PRO A 244 -3.70 2.80 -15.90
N GLY A 245 -3.76 2.88 -17.22
CA GLY A 245 -2.95 3.81 -18.03
C GLY A 245 -1.67 3.20 -18.60
N TYR A 246 -1.38 1.92 -18.33
CA TYR A 246 -0.21 1.21 -18.84
C TYR A 246 -0.47 -0.31 -18.91
N TYR A 247 0.38 -1.08 -19.61
CA TYR A 247 0.22 -2.53 -19.85
C TYR A 247 -1.15 -2.97 -20.41
N GLY A 248 -1.84 -2.09 -21.13
CA GLY A 248 -3.13 -2.36 -21.75
C GLY A 248 -4.33 -2.25 -20.81
N MET A 249 -4.14 -1.82 -19.56
CA MET A 249 -5.24 -1.58 -18.63
C MET A 249 -5.82 -0.18 -18.79
N GLY A 250 -7.13 -0.09 -19.06
CA GLY A 250 -7.83 1.17 -19.27
C GLY A 250 -8.05 1.97 -17.97
N MET A 251 -8.24 3.29 -18.09
CA MET A 251 -8.51 4.18 -16.94
C MET A 251 -9.86 3.91 -16.28
N ASP A 252 -10.80 3.28 -17.00
CA ASP A 252 -12.08 2.78 -16.50
C ASP A 252 -11.93 1.69 -15.44
N ALA A 253 -10.77 1.03 -15.37
CA ALA A 253 -10.46 0.05 -14.33
C ALA A 253 -10.22 0.66 -12.94
N VAL A 254 -9.90 1.95 -12.84
CA VAL A 254 -9.60 2.63 -11.56
C VAL A 254 -10.72 2.46 -10.52
N PRO A 255 -11.99 2.87 -10.79
CA PRO A 255 -13.07 2.70 -9.83
C PRO A 255 -13.37 1.22 -9.53
N GLU A 256 -13.09 0.32 -10.46
CA GLU A 256 -13.27 -1.11 -10.23
C GLU A 256 -12.25 -1.66 -9.24
N LEU A 257 -10.96 -1.38 -9.44
CA LEU A 257 -9.87 -1.81 -8.56
C LEU A 257 -10.01 -1.21 -7.16
N LEU A 258 -10.32 0.09 -7.07
CA LEU A 258 -10.58 0.75 -5.78
C LEU A 258 -11.82 0.17 -5.09
N GLY A 259 -12.82 -0.29 -5.85
CA GLY A 259 -14.00 -0.94 -5.28
C GLY A 259 -13.78 -2.37 -4.80
N LEU A 260 -12.61 -2.98 -5.08
CA LEU A 260 -12.23 -4.32 -4.61
C LEU A 260 -11.52 -4.31 -3.26
N MET A 261 -11.09 -3.13 -2.77
CA MET A 261 -10.33 -2.94 -1.55
C MET A 261 -10.91 -1.76 -0.75
N ASP A 262 -10.68 -1.68 0.56
CA ASP A 262 -11.02 -0.46 1.30
C ASP A 262 -9.86 0.55 1.28
N ALA A 263 -9.62 1.14 0.10
CA ALA A 263 -8.54 2.10 -0.16
C ALA A 263 -8.63 3.39 0.68
N SER A 264 -9.81 3.66 1.26
CA SER A 264 -10.02 4.84 2.13
C SER A 264 -9.13 4.81 3.37
N GLN A 265 -8.70 3.62 3.79
CA GLN A 265 -7.80 3.39 4.92
C GLN A 265 -6.40 3.96 4.71
N VAL A 266 -5.99 4.16 3.45
CA VAL A 266 -4.73 4.79 3.07
C VAL A 266 -4.96 6.13 2.39
N GLY A 267 -6.13 6.75 2.62
CA GLY A 267 -6.46 8.08 2.12
C GLY A 267 -6.82 8.13 0.63
N VAL A 268 -6.93 6.99 -0.07
CA VAL A 268 -7.21 6.97 -1.51
C VAL A 268 -8.71 6.74 -1.75
N SER A 269 -9.30 7.56 -2.62
CA SER A 269 -10.71 7.45 -2.99
C SER A 269 -10.95 7.84 -4.46
N TRP A 270 -12.14 7.52 -4.97
CA TRP A 270 -12.60 7.95 -6.30
C TRP A 270 -13.74 8.98 -6.15
N ASN A 271 -13.60 10.15 -6.77
CA ASN A 271 -14.59 11.23 -6.66
C ASN A 271 -15.62 11.28 -7.80
N GLY A 272 -15.60 10.29 -8.71
CA GLY A 272 -16.45 10.25 -9.90
C GLY A 272 -15.70 10.57 -11.20
N GLU A 273 -14.65 11.36 -11.12
CA GLU A 273 -13.86 11.80 -12.28
C GLU A 273 -12.39 11.35 -12.20
N ARG A 274 -11.80 11.39 -11.00
CA ARG A 274 -10.40 11.04 -10.75
C ARG A 274 -10.20 10.49 -9.35
N MET A 275 -9.01 9.94 -9.12
CA MET A 275 -8.57 9.62 -7.76
C MET A 275 -8.34 10.89 -6.95
N SER A 276 -8.58 10.76 -5.64
CA SER A 276 -8.29 11.77 -4.62
C SER A 276 -7.49 11.10 -3.49
N PRO A 277 -6.27 11.58 -3.18
CA PRO A 277 -5.53 12.67 -3.83
C PRO A 277 -5.27 12.48 -5.33
N LYS A 278 -4.93 13.55 -6.05
CA LYS A 278 -4.65 13.49 -7.50
C LYS A 278 -3.44 12.58 -7.80
N MET A 279 -2.41 12.64 -6.95
CA MET A 279 -1.20 11.82 -7.05
C MET A 279 -1.39 10.49 -6.32
N SER A 280 -2.36 9.70 -6.78
CA SER A 280 -2.66 8.36 -6.28
C SER A 280 -2.40 7.31 -7.34
N LEU A 281 -2.12 6.09 -6.88
CA LEU A 281 -1.98 4.92 -7.72
C LEU A 281 -2.82 3.77 -7.18
N VAL A 282 -3.30 2.97 -8.13
CA VAL A 282 -3.92 1.67 -7.89
C VAL A 282 -3.45 0.69 -8.97
N GLY A 283 -3.31 -0.58 -8.63
CA GLY A 283 -2.90 -1.59 -9.60
C GLY A 283 -2.75 -2.97 -8.98
N THR A 284 -2.04 -3.84 -9.67
CA THR A 284 -1.77 -5.22 -9.31
C THR A 284 -0.29 -5.58 -9.44
N TYR A 285 0.16 -6.50 -8.61
CA TYR A 285 1.41 -7.26 -8.77
C TYR A 285 1.07 -8.75 -8.88
N LEU A 286 1.90 -9.52 -9.57
CA LEU A 286 1.82 -10.97 -9.65
C LEU A 286 3.08 -11.61 -9.04
N ILE A 287 2.89 -12.76 -8.41
CA ILE A 287 3.97 -13.59 -7.86
C ILE A 287 4.05 -14.87 -8.66
N ALA A 288 5.26 -15.24 -9.08
CA ALA A 288 5.52 -16.44 -9.85
C ALA A 288 6.70 -17.25 -9.28
N GLY A 289 6.68 -18.56 -9.53
CA GLY A 289 7.78 -19.47 -9.20
C GLY A 289 9.02 -19.29 -10.09
N GLU A 290 8.82 -18.78 -11.30
CA GLU A 290 9.87 -18.51 -12.29
C GLU A 290 9.82 -17.04 -12.72
N ASP A 291 10.93 -16.54 -13.27
CA ASP A 291 10.97 -15.18 -13.80
C ASP A 291 10.30 -15.13 -15.17
N VAL A 292 8.97 -15.00 -15.15
CA VAL A 292 8.13 -14.91 -16.35
C VAL A 292 7.80 -13.46 -16.71
N PHE A 293 8.41 -12.51 -16.01
CA PHE A 293 8.12 -11.07 -16.14
C PHE A 293 9.23 -10.31 -16.88
N GLU A 294 10.07 -11.03 -17.64
CA GLU A 294 10.90 -10.42 -18.69
C GLU A 294 10.00 -9.83 -19.79
N VAL A 295 9.40 -8.70 -19.47
CA VAL A 295 8.65 -7.88 -20.42
C VAL A 295 9.62 -6.89 -21.05
N ASP A 296 9.48 -6.64 -22.35
CA ASP A 296 10.26 -5.64 -23.07
C ASP A 296 10.31 -4.31 -22.29
N SER A 297 11.51 -3.76 -22.13
CA SER A 297 11.81 -2.52 -21.42
C SER A 297 10.93 -1.34 -21.86
N ASP A 298 10.46 -1.36 -23.11
CA ASP A 298 9.65 -0.30 -23.69
C ASP A 298 8.27 -0.13 -23.01
N CYS A 299 7.75 -1.16 -22.33
CA CYS A 299 6.48 -1.07 -21.61
C CYS A 299 6.60 -0.36 -20.26
N ARG A 300 7.80 -0.31 -19.66
CA ARG A 300 8.02 0.22 -18.30
C ARG A 300 7.87 1.75 -18.24
N ASP A 301 8.27 2.43 -19.31
CA ASP A 301 8.17 3.88 -19.48
C ASP A 301 7.06 4.27 -20.48
N CYS A 302 6.16 3.33 -20.81
CA CYS A 302 5.10 3.53 -21.80
C CYS A 302 3.99 4.47 -21.26
N ILE A 303 3.67 5.51 -22.04
CA ILE A 303 2.53 6.43 -21.83
C ILE A 303 1.25 5.91 -22.54
N GLY A 304 1.28 4.67 -23.04
CA GLY A 304 0.30 4.12 -23.96
C GLY A 304 -1.01 3.71 -23.30
N HIS A 305 -2.13 4.25 -23.80
CA HIS A 305 -3.49 3.77 -23.52
C HIS A 305 -3.75 2.40 -24.18
N SER A 306 -4.90 1.78 -23.91
CA SER A 306 -5.29 0.43 -24.37
C SER A 306 -5.02 0.15 -25.86
N GLY A 307 -5.26 1.14 -26.74
CA GLY A 307 -4.96 1.05 -28.18
C GLY A 307 -3.46 1.10 -28.57
N GLY A 308 -2.59 1.67 -27.72
CA GLY A 308 -1.14 1.67 -27.95
C GLY A 308 -0.48 0.35 -27.59
N CYS A 309 -1.02 -0.36 -26.59
CA CYS A 309 -0.51 -1.67 -26.16
C CYS A 309 -0.69 -2.76 -27.24
N GLU A 310 -1.80 -2.74 -27.99
CA GLU A 310 -2.00 -3.62 -29.15
C GLU A 310 -0.95 -3.44 -30.25
N PHE A 311 -0.31 -2.27 -30.31
CA PHE A 311 0.79 -2.01 -31.23
C PHE A 311 2.09 -2.65 -30.71
N CYS A 312 2.41 -2.49 -29.41
CA CYS A 312 3.57 -3.13 -28.78
C CYS A 312 3.48 -4.68 -28.76
N ILE A 313 2.28 -5.27 -28.63
CA ILE A 313 2.08 -6.73 -28.67
C ILE A 313 2.44 -7.34 -30.04
N LYS A 314 2.41 -6.53 -31.11
CA LYS A 314 2.58 -6.99 -32.50
C LYS A 314 3.97 -6.76 -33.07
N TYR A 315 4.90 -6.23 -32.30
CA TYR A 315 6.28 -5.97 -32.70
C TYR A 315 7.27 -6.74 -31.84
#